data_AF-A0A161VQJ9-F1
#
_entry.id   AF-A0A161VQJ9-F1
#
_cell.length_a   1.000
_cell.length_b   1.000
_cell.length_c   1.000
_cell.angle_alpha   90.00
_cell.angle_beta   90.00
_cell.angle_gamma   90.00
#
_symmetry.space_group_name_H-M   'P 1'
#
loop_
_entity.id
_entity.type
_entity.pdbx_description
1 polymer ?
#
loop_
_entity_poly.entity_id
_entity_poly.type
_entity_poly.pdbx_seq_one_letter_code
_entity_poly.pdbx_strand_id
1 'polypeptide(L)'
;MTTDAVTEHNAIPKPHTDNNLDVDMARLALAIDLIDMLLHAASVAIGGKAESQHSHAIGDITGLQNALDVLTQASANLPENLSDLADTDTADVTQGMLLQYLTGKWRAIAARAEFFAIDAIAGLTANNVQEALVEIQTGKAEVSDIQAALNDLVGAAPDTLDTLNELSNALGNDPDFSTTITGLLAGKLGKTAKAADSDKLDGLNSSQFVRSDASDTMSGSLTVTGNLAGHGDLYTGKNGGGDSWHHFYDDNSNTWRSLGWDDSQNCFVVEENDGGFHKLALCDTQTSSGATNFPIGHTLLASGRSNLNRSASRAVYHYTGNSAQYVDSSHPNRGSGLTGTWRARGLADGPIALMQRVA
;
A
#
# COMPACT_ATOMS: atom_id res chain seq x y z
N MET A 1 54.03 45.85 54.18
CA MET A 1 55.26 46.54 53.71
C MET A 1 55.14 46.66 52.21
N THR A 2 55.38 47.82 51.63
CA THR A 2 55.32 48.01 50.16
C THR A 2 56.33 47.08 49.47
N THR A 3 55.91 46.39 48.42
CA THR A 3 56.71 45.39 47.70
C THR A 3 57.11 45.88 46.31
N ASP A 4 58.34 45.56 45.89
CA ASP A 4 58.91 46.02 44.62
C ASP A 4 58.72 44.96 43.51
N ALA A 5 57.46 44.71 43.13
CA ALA A 5 57.16 43.76 42.07
C ALA A 5 57.50 44.33 40.68
N VAL A 6 58.27 43.59 39.88
CA VAL A 6 58.67 43.97 38.52
C VAL A 6 58.29 42.90 37.49
N THR A 7 58.34 43.24 36.20
CA THR A 7 58.22 42.28 35.09
C THR A 7 59.47 41.41 34.99
N GLU A 8 59.30 40.18 34.53
CA GLU A 8 60.34 39.14 34.55
C GLU A 8 61.55 39.45 33.67
N HIS A 9 61.33 40.03 32.48
CA HIS A 9 62.37 40.13 31.45
C HIS A 9 63.08 41.49 31.42
N ASN A 10 62.39 42.57 31.76
CA ASN A 10 62.90 43.94 31.62
C ASN A 10 62.88 44.72 32.95
N ALA A 11 62.61 44.04 34.06
CA ALA A 11 62.54 44.63 35.40
C ALA A 11 61.66 45.89 35.49
N ILE A 12 60.59 45.97 34.68
CA ILE A 12 59.70 47.12 34.66
C ILE A 12 58.78 47.05 35.88
N PRO A 13 58.64 48.11 36.69
CA PRO A 13 57.73 48.11 37.83
C PRO A 13 56.30 47.73 37.43
N LYS A 14 55.64 46.90 38.24
CA LYS A 14 54.23 46.56 38.07
C LYS A 14 53.45 46.71 39.38
N PRO A 15 52.12 46.88 39.32
CA PRO A 15 51.27 46.90 40.50
C PRO A 15 51.36 45.59 41.30
N HIS A 16 51.17 45.67 42.62
CA HIS A 16 51.13 44.51 43.50
C HIS A 16 50.02 44.64 44.54
N THR A 17 49.38 43.53 44.88
CA THR A 17 48.26 43.50 45.85
C THR A 17 48.61 44.01 47.24
N ASP A 18 49.91 44.08 47.56
CA ASP A 18 50.43 44.51 48.86
C ASP A 18 50.73 46.02 48.92
N ASN A 19 50.61 46.72 47.79
CA ASN A 19 50.84 48.16 47.69
C ASN A 19 49.51 48.93 47.76
N ASN A 20 49.57 50.16 48.25
CA ASN A 20 48.44 51.08 48.15
C ASN A 20 48.42 51.77 46.78
N LEU A 21 47.27 52.35 46.46
CA LEU A 21 47.01 52.92 45.13
C LEU A 21 48.02 54.00 44.73
N ASP A 22 48.44 54.85 45.67
CA ASP A 22 49.37 55.95 45.38
C ASP A 22 50.77 55.45 45.01
N VAL A 23 51.25 54.40 45.70
CA VAL A 23 52.54 53.77 45.39
C VAL A 23 52.46 53.05 44.04
N ASP A 24 51.37 52.33 43.77
CA ASP A 24 51.22 51.63 42.49
C ASP A 24 51.02 52.60 41.32
N MET A 25 50.36 53.75 41.50
CA MET A 25 50.25 54.77 40.44
C MET A 25 51.60 55.42 40.11
N ALA A 26 52.44 55.70 41.11
CA ALA A 26 53.80 56.19 40.86
C ALA A 26 54.67 55.15 40.13
N ARG A 27 54.52 53.87 40.48
CA ARG A 27 55.20 52.76 39.82
C ARG A 27 54.72 52.57 38.38
N LEU A 28 53.42 52.71 38.13
CA LEU A 28 52.84 52.70 36.79
C LEU A 28 53.39 53.84 35.92
N ALA A 29 53.55 55.04 36.48
CA ALA A 29 54.16 56.16 35.75
C ALA A 29 55.61 55.84 35.36
N LEU A 30 56.41 55.33 36.31
CA LEU A 30 57.80 54.91 36.02
C LEU A 30 57.87 53.75 35.01
N ALA A 31 56.90 52.84 35.06
CA ALA A 31 56.81 51.73 34.10
C ALA A 31 56.57 52.23 32.68
N ILE A 32 55.71 53.25 32.51
CA ILE A 32 55.42 53.86 31.21
C ILE A 32 56.68 54.52 30.64
N ASP A 33 57.42 55.28 31.43
CA ASP A 33 58.68 55.92 30.99
C ASP A 33 59.74 54.89 30.57
N LEU A 34 59.87 53.79 31.33
CA LEU A 34 60.80 52.71 30.99
C LEU A 34 60.39 51.96 29.72
N ILE A 35 59.08 51.77 29.49
CA ILE A 35 58.56 51.15 28.28
C ILE A 35 58.86 52.01 27.04
N ASP A 36 58.65 53.33 27.12
CA ASP A 36 58.97 54.26 26.03
C ASP A 36 60.46 54.21 25.67
N MET A 37 61.32 54.24 26.70
CA MET A 37 62.77 54.13 26.51
C MET A 37 63.18 52.81 25.84
N LEU A 38 62.60 51.68 26.28
CA LEU A 38 62.85 50.37 25.68
C LEU A 38 62.35 50.28 24.23
N LEU A 39 61.17 50.84 23.94
CA LEU A 39 60.62 50.89 22.58
C LEU A 39 61.47 51.75 21.65
N HIS A 40 61.94 52.91 22.12
CA HIS A 40 62.83 53.76 21.34
C HIS A 40 64.16 53.05 21.05
N ALA A 41 64.76 52.40 22.05
CA ALA A 41 66.00 51.63 21.87
C ALA A 41 65.81 50.46 20.89
N ALA A 42 64.68 49.74 20.96
CA ALA A 42 64.34 48.71 20.00
C ALA A 42 64.17 49.28 18.57
N SER A 43 63.51 50.42 18.43
CA SER A 43 63.34 51.11 17.14
C SER A 43 64.67 51.52 16.52
N VAL A 44 65.60 52.07 17.32
CA VAL A 44 66.95 52.43 16.85
C VAL A 44 67.74 51.19 16.46
N ALA A 45 67.68 50.13 17.26
CA ALA A 45 68.37 48.87 16.99
C ALA A 45 67.85 48.20 15.70
N ILE A 46 66.53 48.22 15.46
CA ILE A 46 65.90 47.70 14.25
C ILE A 46 66.22 48.59 13.05
N GLY A 47 66.21 49.91 13.19
CA GLY A 47 66.55 50.85 12.10
C GLY A 47 67.99 50.76 11.60
N GLY A 48 68.91 50.19 12.38
CA GLY A 48 70.28 49.86 11.97
C GLY A 48 70.46 48.47 11.37
N LYS A 49 69.40 47.65 11.32
CA LYS A 49 69.42 46.35 10.64
C LYS A 49 68.91 46.52 9.21
N ALA A 50 69.52 45.80 8.28
CA ALA A 50 69.06 45.78 6.90
C ALA A 50 67.73 45.01 6.76
N GLU A 51 66.88 45.42 5.82
CA GLU A 51 65.58 44.77 5.57
C GLU A 51 65.76 43.30 5.13
N SER A 52 64.74 42.48 5.42
CA SER A 52 64.72 41.04 5.08
C SER A 52 64.89 40.77 3.58
N GLN A 53 64.68 41.78 2.73
CA GLN A 53 65.15 41.82 1.36
C GLN A 53 65.80 43.19 1.11
N HIS A 54 67.13 43.22 1.12
CA HIS A 54 67.88 44.32 0.54
C HIS A 54 68.81 43.76 -0.54
N SER A 55 69.12 44.60 -1.53
CA SER A 55 70.08 44.29 -2.59
C SER A 55 71.21 45.32 -2.56
N HIS A 56 72.39 44.88 -2.98
CA HIS A 56 73.53 45.76 -3.24
C HIS A 56 73.79 45.76 -4.74
N ALA A 57 74.12 46.92 -5.30
CA ALA A 57 74.68 46.93 -6.64
C ALA A 57 76.11 46.39 -6.56
N ILE A 58 76.56 45.62 -7.55
CA ILE A 58 77.92 45.04 -7.56
C ILE A 58 79.00 46.12 -7.40
N GLY A 59 78.74 47.35 -7.86
CA GLY A 59 79.63 48.50 -7.70
C GLY A 59 79.86 48.94 -6.24
N ASP A 60 79.01 48.51 -5.31
CA ASP A 60 79.14 48.83 -3.88
C ASP A 60 80.19 47.93 -3.18
N ILE A 61 80.66 46.87 -3.85
CA ILE A 61 81.67 45.93 -3.33
C ILE A 61 83.04 46.28 -3.91
N THR A 62 83.84 47.05 -3.15
CA THR A 62 85.16 47.53 -3.58
C THR A 62 86.06 46.35 -4.01
N GLY A 63 86.49 46.36 -5.28
CA GLY A 63 87.40 45.36 -5.87
C GLY A 63 86.73 44.18 -6.57
N LEU A 64 85.43 43.93 -6.35
CA LEU A 64 84.72 42.81 -6.99
C LEU A 64 84.49 43.06 -8.49
N GLN A 65 84.17 44.29 -8.90
CA GLN A 65 84.00 44.63 -10.32
C GLN A 65 85.28 44.32 -11.12
N ASN A 66 86.44 44.71 -10.60
CA ASN A 66 87.73 44.42 -11.25
C ASN A 66 88.01 42.91 -11.32
N ALA A 67 87.70 42.16 -10.25
CA ALA A 67 87.87 40.71 -10.24
C ALA A 67 86.97 40.02 -11.27
N LEU A 68 85.74 40.50 -11.42
CA LEU A 68 84.79 39.99 -12.40
C LEU A 68 85.23 40.32 -13.83
N ASP A 69 85.68 41.55 -14.09
CA ASP A 69 86.17 41.96 -15.41
C ASP A 69 87.40 41.13 -15.84
N VAL A 70 88.32 40.85 -14.91
CA VAL A 70 89.47 39.96 -15.15
C VAL A 70 89.01 38.53 -15.46
N LEU A 71 88.01 38.02 -14.73
CA LEU A 71 87.49 36.67 -14.99
C LEU A 71 86.78 36.58 -16.34
N THR A 72 85.96 37.59 -16.69
CA THR A 72 85.31 37.69 -18.00
C THR A 72 86.35 37.72 -19.12
N GLN A 73 87.42 38.49 -18.96
CA GLN A 73 88.50 38.53 -19.94
C GLN A 73 89.29 37.21 -20.03
N ALA A 74 89.49 36.50 -18.92
CA ALA A 74 90.10 35.17 -18.91
C ALA A 74 89.22 34.14 -19.64
N SER A 75 87.90 34.16 -19.43
CA SER A 75 86.98 33.25 -20.12
C SER A 75 86.89 33.51 -21.62
N ALA A 76 87.01 34.77 -22.05
CA ALA A 76 87.00 35.13 -23.47
C ALA A 76 88.26 34.65 -24.22
N ASN A 77 89.34 34.34 -23.49
CA ASN A 77 90.60 33.85 -24.05
C ASN A 77 90.73 32.32 -23.99
N LEU A 78 89.68 31.60 -23.55
CA LEU A 78 89.66 30.15 -23.64
C LEU A 78 89.41 29.74 -25.11
N PRO A 79 90.17 28.78 -25.65
CA PRO A 79 89.97 28.30 -27.01
C PRO A 79 88.57 27.65 -27.17
N GLU A 80 87.83 28.06 -28.20
CA GLU A 80 86.49 27.51 -28.48
C GLU A 80 86.55 26.18 -29.24
N ASN A 81 87.62 25.96 -30.00
CA ASN A 81 87.82 24.75 -30.78
C ASN A 81 89.08 23.99 -30.35
N LEU A 82 89.08 22.69 -30.62
CA LEU A 82 90.24 21.83 -30.39
C LEU A 82 91.48 22.29 -31.18
N SER A 83 91.30 22.98 -32.32
CA SER A 83 92.38 23.56 -33.13
C SER A 83 93.09 24.73 -32.47
N ASP A 84 92.43 25.35 -31.49
CA ASP A 84 92.88 26.59 -30.87
C ASP A 84 93.70 26.28 -29.60
N LEU A 85 93.75 25.00 -29.18
CA LEU A 85 94.62 24.48 -28.14
C LEU A 85 96.06 24.34 -28.67
N ALA A 86 97.01 25.01 -28.02
CA ALA A 86 98.42 25.03 -28.45
C ALA A 86 99.10 23.65 -28.50
N ASP A 87 98.62 22.71 -27.69
CA ASP A 87 99.12 21.34 -27.54
C ASP A 87 98.34 20.30 -28.35
N THR A 88 97.41 20.74 -29.22
CA THR A 88 96.64 19.84 -30.08
C THR A 88 96.97 20.07 -31.56
N ASP A 89 97.09 18.98 -32.32
CA ASP A 89 97.28 18.99 -33.76
C ASP A 89 96.02 18.46 -34.42
N THR A 90 95.29 19.35 -35.12
CA THR A 90 93.99 19.05 -35.72
C THR A 90 94.03 18.86 -37.23
N ALA A 91 95.22 18.70 -37.83
CA ALA A 91 95.37 18.61 -39.29
C ALA A 91 94.57 17.47 -39.95
N ASP A 92 94.34 16.35 -39.25
CA ASP A 92 93.73 15.12 -39.78
C ASP A 92 92.52 14.61 -38.96
N VAL A 93 91.76 15.49 -38.29
CA VAL A 93 90.66 15.07 -37.40
C VAL A 93 89.37 14.80 -38.20
N THR A 94 88.87 13.56 -38.15
CA THR A 94 87.49 13.22 -38.55
C THR A 94 86.69 12.71 -37.34
N GLN A 95 85.37 12.93 -37.34
CA GLN A 95 84.50 12.43 -36.28
C GLN A 95 84.65 10.91 -36.10
N GLY A 96 84.88 10.47 -34.85
CA GLY A 96 85.06 9.05 -34.50
C GLY A 96 86.51 8.57 -34.39
N MET A 97 87.50 9.43 -34.65
CA MET A 97 88.92 9.14 -34.38
C MET A 97 89.25 9.26 -32.88
N LEU A 98 90.24 8.49 -32.43
CA LEU A 98 90.78 8.60 -31.07
C LEU A 98 91.89 9.65 -31.04
N LEU A 99 92.07 10.31 -29.90
CA LEU A 99 93.20 11.21 -29.66
C LEU A 99 94.29 10.45 -28.90
N GLN A 100 95.52 10.48 -29.42
CA GLN A 100 96.69 9.93 -28.75
C GLN A 100 97.75 11.02 -28.60
N TYR A 101 98.35 11.10 -27.41
CA TYR A 101 99.46 12.03 -27.17
C TYR A 101 100.74 11.49 -27.81
N LEU A 102 101.25 12.19 -28.81
CA LEU A 102 102.40 11.78 -29.62
C LEU A 102 103.27 13.01 -29.90
N THR A 103 104.59 12.87 -29.74
CA THR A 103 105.57 13.92 -30.06
C THR A 103 105.26 15.30 -29.46
N GLY A 104 104.75 15.32 -28.22
CA GLY A 104 104.47 16.57 -27.49
C GLY A 104 103.13 17.24 -27.81
N LYS A 105 102.28 16.62 -28.65
CA LYS A 105 100.92 17.11 -28.98
C LYS A 105 99.88 15.98 -28.94
N TRP A 106 98.62 16.32 -28.68
CA TRP A 106 97.49 15.42 -28.93
C TRP A 106 97.21 15.38 -30.43
N ARG A 107 97.23 14.18 -31.03
CA ARG A 107 96.97 13.98 -32.47
C ARG A 107 95.84 12.99 -32.67
N ALA A 108 94.99 13.20 -33.68
CA ALA A 108 94.00 12.20 -34.07
C ALA A 108 94.67 11.00 -34.73
N ILE A 109 94.24 9.80 -34.36
CA ILE A 109 94.68 8.54 -34.95
C ILE A 109 93.47 7.73 -35.39
N ALA A 110 93.54 7.16 -36.59
CA ALA A 110 92.56 6.20 -37.06
C ALA A 110 92.63 4.94 -36.18
N ALA A 111 91.55 4.62 -35.48
CA ALA A 111 91.45 3.37 -34.73
C ALA A 111 91.54 2.19 -35.71
N ARG A 112 92.47 1.25 -35.47
CA ARG A 112 92.50 -0.02 -36.22
C ARG A 112 91.24 -0.82 -35.84
N ALA A 113 90.57 -1.42 -36.83
CA ALA A 113 89.30 -2.13 -36.66
C ALA A 113 89.30 -3.24 -35.58
N GLU A 114 90.49 -3.73 -35.21
CA GLU A 114 90.69 -4.74 -34.16
C GLU A 114 90.35 -4.26 -32.74
N PHE A 115 90.15 -2.96 -32.50
CA PHE A 115 89.94 -2.42 -31.14
C PHE A 115 88.46 -2.36 -30.69
N PHE A 116 87.49 -2.71 -31.55
CA PHE A 116 86.03 -2.67 -31.24
C PHE A 116 85.28 -4.00 -31.46
N ALA A 117 85.94 -5.10 -31.78
CA ALA A 117 85.26 -6.40 -31.91
C ALA A 117 84.91 -6.96 -30.52
N ILE A 118 83.63 -6.92 -30.16
CA ILE A 118 83.05 -7.84 -29.16
C ILE A 118 83.10 -9.24 -29.80
N ASP A 119 83.68 -10.24 -29.13
CA ASP A 119 83.76 -11.61 -29.65
C ASP A 119 82.38 -12.13 -30.09
N ALA A 120 82.29 -12.67 -31.31
CA ALA A 120 81.07 -13.31 -31.79
C ALA A 120 80.77 -14.58 -30.97
N ILE A 121 79.55 -14.73 -30.45
CA ILE A 121 79.12 -15.98 -29.80
C ILE A 121 79.01 -17.06 -30.89
N ALA A 122 79.80 -18.12 -30.77
CA ALA A 122 79.83 -19.20 -31.75
C ALA A 122 78.44 -19.81 -31.99
N GLY A 123 78.01 -19.85 -33.25
CA GLY A 123 76.74 -20.43 -33.66
C GLY A 123 75.56 -19.45 -33.68
N LEU A 124 75.68 -18.21 -33.20
CA LEU A 124 74.69 -17.16 -33.45
C LEU A 124 75.08 -16.34 -34.68
N THR A 125 74.17 -16.31 -35.64
CA THR A 125 74.25 -15.47 -36.84
C THR A 125 73.00 -14.59 -36.87
N ALA A 126 73.06 -13.42 -37.50
CA ALA A 126 71.86 -12.58 -37.67
C ALA A 126 70.70 -13.36 -38.32
N ASN A 127 71.02 -14.33 -39.18
CA ASN A 127 70.04 -15.17 -39.86
C ASN A 127 69.33 -16.13 -38.90
N ASN A 128 70.05 -16.85 -38.03
CA ASN A 128 69.40 -17.81 -37.13
C ASN A 128 68.62 -17.16 -35.98
N VAL A 129 69.03 -15.96 -35.54
CA VAL A 129 68.25 -15.17 -34.59
C VAL A 129 66.95 -14.68 -35.23
N GLN A 130 67.01 -14.25 -36.50
CA GLN A 130 65.83 -13.85 -37.25
C GLN A 130 64.87 -15.03 -37.48
N GLU A 131 65.40 -16.20 -37.82
CA GLU A 131 64.61 -17.43 -37.99
C GLU A 131 63.91 -17.84 -36.69
N ALA A 132 64.63 -17.85 -35.55
CA ALA A 132 64.05 -18.17 -34.25
C ALA A 132 62.99 -17.14 -33.80
N LEU A 133 63.21 -15.86 -34.10
CA LEU A 133 62.24 -14.81 -33.80
C LEU A 133 60.96 -14.95 -34.64
N VAL A 134 61.11 -15.31 -35.92
CA VAL A 134 59.98 -15.60 -36.81
C VAL A 134 59.21 -16.81 -36.30
N GLU A 135 59.87 -17.89 -35.89
CA GLU A 135 59.22 -19.11 -35.37
C GLU A 135 58.44 -18.86 -34.08
N ILE A 136 58.97 -18.04 -33.17
CA ILE A 136 58.26 -17.62 -31.95
C ILE A 136 57.05 -16.73 -32.31
N GLN A 137 57.19 -15.86 -33.31
CA GLN A 137 56.12 -14.97 -33.76
C GLN A 137 55.00 -15.71 -34.50
N THR A 138 55.30 -16.78 -35.23
CA THR A 138 54.29 -17.62 -35.91
C THR A 138 53.71 -18.70 -35.01
N GLY A 139 54.45 -19.17 -33.99
CA GLY A 139 54.00 -20.22 -33.07
C GLY A 139 53.19 -19.74 -31.87
N LYS A 140 53.16 -18.42 -31.59
CA LYS A 140 52.34 -17.86 -30.51
C LYS A 140 50.86 -17.82 -30.92
N ALA A 141 49.97 -18.23 -30.02
CA ALA A 141 48.55 -17.94 -30.16
C ALA A 141 48.33 -16.45 -29.91
N GLU A 142 47.64 -15.77 -30.83
CA GLU A 142 47.23 -14.39 -30.62
C GLU A 142 46.03 -14.34 -29.66
N VAL A 143 45.79 -13.18 -29.07
CA VAL A 143 44.63 -12.96 -28.18
C VAL A 143 43.31 -13.32 -28.88
N SER A 144 43.22 -13.12 -30.21
CA SER A 144 42.07 -13.51 -31.03
C SER A 144 41.87 -15.02 -31.11
N ASP A 145 42.94 -15.81 -31.17
CA ASP A 145 42.86 -17.27 -31.27
C ASP A 145 42.40 -17.86 -29.94
N ILE A 146 42.90 -17.29 -28.84
CA ILE A 146 42.47 -17.61 -27.48
C ILE A 146 40.99 -17.25 -27.30
N GLN A 147 40.57 -16.08 -27.79
CA GLN A 147 39.17 -15.64 -27.71
C GLN A 147 38.24 -16.52 -28.55
N ALA A 148 38.67 -16.96 -29.74
CA ALA A 148 37.92 -17.88 -30.58
C ALA A 148 37.75 -19.24 -29.89
N ALA A 149 38.82 -19.82 -29.34
CA ALA A 149 38.75 -21.07 -28.60
C ALA A 149 37.85 -21.00 -27.35
N LEU A 150 37.84 -19.85 -26.66
CA LEU A 150 36.91 -19.59 -25.55
C LEU A 150 35.46 -19.50 -26.02
N ASN A 151 35.21 -18.80 -27.13
CA ASN A 151 33.88 -18.71 -27.72
C ASN A 151 33.38 -20.06 -28.22
N ASP A 152 34.27 -20.88 -28.78
CA ASP A 152 33.94 -22.25 -29.19
C ASP A 152 33.67 -23.13 -27.97
N LEU A 153 34.41 -22.98 -26.87
CA LEU A 153 34.15 -23.69 -25.61
C LEU A 153 32.81 -23.28 -24.97
N VAL A 154 32.48 -21.98 -24.99
CA VAL A 154 31.23 -21.43 -24.46
C VAL A 154 30.04 -21.71 -25.39
N GLY A 155 30.24 -21.67 -26.70
CA GLY A 155 29.24 -21.99 -27.73
C GLY A 155 29.03 -23.48 -27.93
N ALA A 156 30.01 -24.32 -27.58
CA ALA A 156 29.89 -25.77 -27.45
C ALA A 156 29.55 -26.19 -26.02
N ALA A 157 29.18 -25.25 -25.14
CA ALA A 157 28.57 -25.60 -23.86
C ALA A 157 27.39 -26.53 -24.17
N PRO A 158 27.30 -27.70 -23.51
CA PRO A 158 26.27 -28.69 -23.80
C PRO A 158 24.88 -28.04 -23.85
N ASP A 159 23.95 -28.53 -24.68
CA ASP A 159 22.56 -28.06 -24.75
C ASP A 159 21.92 -27.83 -23.35
N THR A 160 22.41 -28.57 -22.35
CA THR A 160 22.06 -28.42 -20.94
C THR A 160 22.33 -27.01 -20.36
N LEU A 161 23.43 -26.35 -20.70
CA LEU A 161 23.72 -25.00 -20.19
C LEU A 161 22.85 -23.95 -20.89
N ASP A 162 22.55 -24.14 -22.17
CA ASP A 162 21.56 -23.35 -22.91
C ASP A 162 20.18 -23.54 -22.27
N THR A 163 19.77 -24.78 -21.97
CA THR A 163 18.50 -25.03 -21.26
C THR A 163 18.44 -24.37 -19.88
N LEU A 164 19.54 -24.28 -19.13
CA LEU A 164 19.54 -23.59 -17.84
C LEU A 164 19.40 -22.07 -17.99
N ASN A 165 19.99 -21.48 -19.03
CA ASN A 165 19.82 -20.08 -19.37
C ASN A 165 18.38 -19.80 -19.85
N GLU A 166 17.84 -20.64 -20.73
CA GLU A 166 16.45 -20.58 -21.19
C GLU A 166 15.45 -20.71 -20.04
N LEU A 167 15.66 -21.66 -19.11
CA LEU A 167 14.82 -21.85 -17.93
C LEU A 167 14.92 -20.65 -16.97
N SER A 168 16.13 -20.12 -16.74
CA SER A 168 16.32 -18.93 -15.90
C SER A 168 15.59 -17.71 -16.49
N ASN A 169 15.72 -17.51 -17.80
CA ASN A 169 14.98 -16.46 -18.51
C ASN A 169 13.46 -16.70 -18.50
N ALA A 170 12.99 -17.93 -18.68
CA ALA A 170 11.56 -18.28 -18.63
C ALA A 170 10.93 -18.08 -17.24
N LEU A 171 11.73 -18.24 -16.18
CA LEU A 171 11.36 -17.91 -14.79
C LEU A 171 11.58 -16.43 -14.44
N GLY A 172 11.96 -15.60 -15.42
CA GLY A 172 12.11 -14.14 -15.26
C GLY A 172 13.41 -13.72 -14.55
N ASN A 173 14.41 -14.59 -14.50
CA ASN A 173 15.64 -14.39 -13.72
C ASN A 173 15.34 -14.03 -12.24
N ASP A 174 14.29 -14.62 -11.67
CA ASP A 174 13.85 -14.36 -10.30
C ASP A 174 14.65 -15.20 -9.28
N PRO A 175 15.58 -14.59 -8.52
CA PRO A 175 16.37 -15.32 -7.51
C PRO A 175 15.50 -15.82 -6.34
N ASP A 176 14.32 -15.24 -6.14
CA ASP A 176 13.39 -15.53 -5.05
C ASP A 176 12.10 -16.20 -5.56
N PHE A 177 12.15 -16.89 -6.71
CA PHE A 177 10.99 -17.49 -7.38
C PHE A 177 10.03 -18.23 -6.42
N SER A 178 10.57 -19.00 -5.48
CA SER A 178 9.75 -19.70 -4.47
C SER A 178 8.95 -18.75 -3.58
N THR A 179 9.59 -17.68 -3.10
CA THR A 179 8.94 -16.63 -2.29
C THR A 179 7.90 -15.89 -3.13
N THR A 180 8.24 -15.54 -4.38
CA THR A 180 7.33 -14.86 -5.31
C THR A 180 6.06 -15.68 -5.55
N ILE A 181 6.19 -16.95 -5.93
CA ILE A 181 5.05 -17.84 -6.17
C ILE A 181 4.24 -18.08 -4.89
N THR A 182 4.90 -18.24 -3.74
CA THR A 182 4.21 -18.42 -2.46
C THR A 182 3.41 -17.17 -2.08
N GLY A 183 3.96 -15.97 -2.30
CA GLY A 183 3.27 -14.71 -2.08
C GLY A 183 2.05 -14.54 -2.98
N LEU A 184 2.19 -14.86 -4.27
CA LEU A 184 1.07 -14.85 -5.23
C LEU A 184 -0.03 -15.84 -4.84
N LEU A 185 0.35 -17.03 -4.36
CA LEU A 185 -0.60 -18.06 -3.94
C LEU A 185 -1.30 -17.71 -2.62
N ALA A 186 -0.59 -17.08 -1.67
CA ALA A 186 -1.17 -16.59 -0.42
C ALA A 186 -2.28 -15.55 -0.65
N GLY A 187 -2.26 -14.84 -1.78
CA GLY A 187 -3.33 -13.93 -2.20
C GLY A 187 -4.54 -14.60 -2.86
N LYS A 188 -4.52 -15.91 -3.09
CA LYS A 188 -5.64 -16.67 -3.67
C LYS A 188 -6.52 -17.27 -2.58
N LEU A 189 -7.83 -17.34 -2.83
CA LEU A 189 -8.75 -18.03 -1.96
C LEU A 189 -8.55 -19.56 -2.09
N GLY A 190 -8.37 -20.25 -0.96
CA GLY A 190 -8.28 -21.70 -0.94
C GLY A 190 -9.60 -22.37 -1.35
N LYS A 191 -9.51 -23.57 -1.96
CA LYS A 191 -10.68 -24.31 -2.51
C LYS A 191 -11.80 -24.57 -1.48
N THR A 192 -11.45 -24.71 -0.21
CA THR A 192 -12.38 -24.94 0.92
C THR A 192 -12.43 -23.77 1.89
N ALA A 193 -11.75 -22.66 1.57
CA ALA A 193 -11.74 -21.48 2.41
C ALA A 193 -13.07 -20.72 2.26
N LYS A 194 -13.41 -19.94 3.30
CA LYS A 194 -14.58 -19.07 3.28
C LYS A 194 -14.28 -17.83 2.42
N ALA A 195 -15.06 -17.62 1.36
CA ALA A 195 -14.99 -16.39 0.58
C ALA A 195 -15.46 -15.17 1.41
N ALA A 196 -14.93 -13.99 1.08
CA ALA A 196 -15.40 -12.74 1.68
C ALA A 196 -16.84 -12.41 1.26
N ASP A 197 -17.18 -12.70 0.00
CA ASP A 197 -18.48 -12.46 -0.60
C ASP A 197 -18.72 -13.43 -1.76
N SER A 198 -19.98 -13.55 -2.21
CA SER A 198 -20.36 -14.29 -3.41
C SER A 198 -21.53 -13.60 -4.10
N ASP A 199 -21.45 -13.44 -5.42
CA ASP A 199 -22.56 -12.93 -6.24
C ASP A 199 -23.78 -13.86 -6.20
N LYS A 200 -23.55 -15.17 -6.04
CA LYS A 200 -24.59 -16.21 -6.07
C LYS A 200 -24.39 -17.27 -5.00
N LEU A 201 -25.49 -17.84 -4.53
CA LEU A 201 -25.53 -19.04 -3.71
C LEU A 201 -26.18 -20.16 -4.52
N ASP A 202 -25.44 -21.23 -4.82
CA ASP A 202 -25.90 -22.34 -5.65
C ASP A 202 -26.50 -21.91 -7.00
N GLY A 203 -25.95 -20.86 -7.59
CA GLY A 203 -26.40 -20.28 -8.87
C GLY A 203 -27.60 -19.33 -8.76
N LEU A 204 -28.13 -19.12 -7.56
CA LEU A 204 -29.23 -18.20 -7.26
C LEU A 204 -28.70 -16.84 -6.81
N ASN A 205 -29.33 -15.76 -7.29
CA ASN A 205 -29.05 -14.41 -6.82
C ASN A 205 -29.67 -14.16 -5.44
N SER A 206 -29.11 -13.24 -4.67
CA SER A 206 -29.60 -12.88 -3.33
C SER A 206 -31.07 -12.43 -3.32
N SER A 207 -31.56 -11.81 -4.40
CA SER A 207 -32.97 -11.37 -4.52
C SER A 207 -33.99 -12.51 -4.58
N GLN A 208 -33.54 -13.76 -4.70
CA GLN A 208 -34.40 -14.95 -4.73
C GLN A 208 -34.68 -15.51 -3.33
N PHE A 209 -34.03 -14.97 -2.30
CA PHE A 209 -34.23 -15.33 -0.90
C PHE A 209 -35.01 -14.24 -0.17
N VAL A 210 -35.81 -14.63 0.82
CA VAL A 210 -36.46 -13.70 1.76
C VAL A 210 -35.45 -13.29 2.82
N ARG A 211 -35.35 -11.99 3.09
CA ARG A 211 -34.45 -11.39 4.07
C ARG A 211 -35.15 -11.34 5.43
N SER A 212 -34.35 -11.40 6.48
CA SER A 212 -34.85 -11.35 7.85
C SER A 212 -34.96 -9.94 8.42
N ASP A 213 -34.36 -8.95 7.75
CA ASP A 213 -34.11 -7.60 8.26
C ASP A 213 -34.76 -6.49 7.41
N ALA A 214 -35.51 -6.85 6.37
CA ALA A 214 -36.16 -5.91 5.46
C ALA A 214 -37.54 -6.41 5.02
N SER A 215 -38.36 -5.50 4.50
CA SER A 215 -39.63 -5.88 3.88
C SER A 215 -39.38 -6.56 2.53
N ASP A 216 -40.05 -7.70 2.31
CA ASP A 216 -39.94 -8.49 1.09
C ASP A 216 -41.32 -8.86 0.52
N THR A 217 -41.32 -9.18 -0.78
CA THR A 217 -42.48 -9.73 -1.48
C THR A 217 -42.11 -11.10 -2.03
N MET A 218 -42.84 -12.14 -1.63
CA MET A 218 -42.72 -13.48 -2.21
C MET A 218 -43.63 -13.59 -3.44
N SER A 219 -43.06 -13.99 -4.57
CA SER A 219 -43.82 -14.26 -5.80
C SER A 219 -44.34 -15.70 -5.89
N GLY A 220 -43.75 -16.63 -5.14
CA GLY A 220 -44.16 -18.04 -5.06
C GLY A 220 -44.89 -18.36 -3.74
N SER A 221 -45.47 -19.57 -3.67
CA SER A 221 -46.11 -20.09 -2.45
C SER A 221 -45.06 -20.47 -1.39
N LEU A 222 -45.38 -20.22 -0.12
CA LEU A 222 -44.58 -20.65 1.02
C LEU A 222 -45.33 -21.74 1.81
N THR A 223 -44.72 -22.90 1.97
CA THR A 223 -45.22 -23.97 2.85
C THR A 223 -44.45 -23.94 4.17
N VAL A 224 -45.16 -23.75 5.29
CA VAL A 224 -44.59 -23.77 6.64
C VAL A 224 -45.02 -25.07 7.33
N THR A 225 -44.06 -25.94 7.65
CA THR A 225 -44.33 -27.21 8.35
C THR A 225 -44.44 -27.05 9.87
N GLY A 226 -43.85 -25.99 10.41
CA GLY A 226 -43.98 -25.58 11.81
C GLY A 226 -45.10 -24.56 12.00
N ASN A 227 -44.91 -23.64 12.95
CA ASN A 227 -45.84 -22.56 13.22
C ASN A 227 -45.43 -21.26 12.49
N LEU A 228 -46.42 -20.47 12.06
CA LEU A 228 -46.23 -19.10 11.62
C LEU A 228 -46.64 -18.14 12.75
N ALA A 229 -45.70 -17.31 13.22
CA ALA A 229 -45.95 -16.29 14.24
C ALA A 229 -45.55 -14.91 13.71
N GLY A 230 -46.49 -13.96 13.71
CA GLY A 230 -46.25 -12.56 13.37
C GLY A 230 -46.11 -11.71 14.64
N HIS A 231 -45.10 -10.86 14.70
CA HIS A 231 -44.98 -9.83 15.73
C HIS A 231 -45.63 -8.53 15.21
N GLY A 232 -46.96 -8.49 15.24
CA GLY A 232 -47.79 -7.44 14.63
C GLY A 232 -49.05 -8.03 14.00
N ASP A 233 -49.57 -7.36 12.98
CA ASP A 233 -50.77 -7.81 12.27
C ASP A 233 -50.41 -8.77 11.12
N LEU A 234 -51.23 -9.81 10.94
CA LEU A 234 -51.19 -10.69 9.77
C LEU A 234 -52.30 -10.29 8.81
N TYR A 235 -51.94 -9.78 7.64
CA TYR A 235 -52.88 -9.39 6.60
C TYR A 235 -53.15 -10.57 5.66
N THR A 236 -54.42 -10.83 5.39
CA THR A 236 -54.84 -11.83 4.40
C THR A 236 -55.75 -11.20 3.36
N GLY A 237 -55.37 -11.32 2.09
CA GLY A 237 -55.96 -10.59 0.97
C GLY A 237 -54.99 -9.60 0.35
N LYS A 238 -55.05 -9.42 -0.97
CA LYS A 238 -54.35 -8.34 -1.69
C LYS A 238 -55.34 -7.24 -2.01
N ASN A 239 -54.87 -6.00 -2.08
CA ASN A 239 -55.66 -4.87 -2.56
C ASN A 239 -55.97 -5.08 -4.05
N GLY A 240 -57.11 -5.70 -4.38
CA GLY A 240 -57.40 -6.18 -5.74
C GLY A 240 -58.80 -6.75 -6.02
N GLY A 241 -59.77 -6.54 -5.12
CA GLY A 241 -61.20 -6.75 -5.41
C GLY A 241 -61.69 -8.20 -5.47
N GLY A 242 -61.13 -9.08 -4.64
CA GLY A 242 -61.59 -10.46 -4.54
C GLY A 242 -61.58 -10.95 -3.10
N ASP A 243 -62.32 -12.02 -2.87
CA ASP A 243 -62.47 -12.63 -1.55
C ASP A 243 -61.13 -13.12 -0.98
N SER A 244 -60.99 -13.06 0.34
CA SER A 244 -59.75 -13.40 1.05
C SER A 244 -59.98 -14.58 1.98
N TRP A 245 -59.34 -15.71 1.68
CA TRP A 245 -59.66 -17.00 2.31
C TRP A 245 -58.51 -17.59 3.13
N HIS A 246 -58.90 -18.28 4.19
CA HIS A 246 -58.09 -19.22 4.95
C HIS A 246 -58.74 -20.58 4.78
N HIS A 247 -57.98 -21.56 4.30
CA HIS A 247 -58.49 -22.91 4.06
C HIS A 247 -57.94 -23.86 5.12
N PHE A 248 -58.84 -24.61 5.73
CA PHE A 248 -58.57 -25.61 6.75
C PHE A 248 -58.90 -26.97 6.15
N TYR A 249 -57.94 -27.89 6.16
CA TYR A 249 -58.19 -29.23 5.66
C TYR A 249 -59.01 -30.02 6.68
N ASP A 250 -60.16 -30.55 6.25
CA ASP A 250 -61.02 -31.43 7.03
C ASP A 250 -60.70 -32.88 6.67
N ASP A 251 -59.87 -33.51 7.49
CA ASP A 251 -59.43 -34.90 7.31
C ASP A 251 -60.61 -35.89 7.29
N ASN A 252 -61.66 -35.64 8.07
CA ASN A 252 -62.80 -36.56 8.18
C ASN A 252 -63.62 -36.61 6.89
N SER A 253 -63.72 -35.48 6.19
CA SER A 253 -64.45 -35.33 4.92
C SER A 253 -63.53 -35.39 3.69
N ASN A 254 -62.21 -35.46 3.90
CA ASN A 254 -61.17 -35.46 2.85
C ASN A 254 -61.30 -34.29 1.88
N THR A 255 -61.63 -33.10 2.41
CA THR A 255 -61.85 -31.87 1.64
C THR A 255 -61.40 -30.65 2.44
N TRP A 256 -61.30 -29.50 1.78
CA TRP A 256 -61.01 -28.21 2.44
C TRP A 256 -62.30 -27.55 2.94
N ARG A 257 -62.17 -26.74 3.98
CA ARG A 257 -63.19 -25.83 4.52
C ARG A 257 -62.63 -24.43 4.62
N SER A 258 -63.43 -23.44 4.27
CA SER A 258 -62.94 -22.08 4.09
C SER A 258 -63.52 -21.11 5.12
N LEU A 259 -62.68 -20.20 5.60
CA LEU A 259 -63.05 -19.04 6.41
C LEU A 259 -62.51 -17.81 5.70
N GLY A 260 -63.32 -16.78 5.47
CA GLY A 260 -62.79 -15.63 4.73
C GLY A 260 -63.70 -14.42 4.67
N TRP A 261 -63.13 -13.36 4.12
CA TRP A 261 -63.84 -12.15 3.75
C TRP A 261 -64.40 -12.31 2.33
N ASP A 262 -65.73 -12.30 2.22
CA ASP A 262 -66.45 -12.24 0.95
C ASP A 262 -66.68 -10.76 0.62
N ASP A 263 -65.98 -10.26 -0.40
CA ASP A 263 -66.02 -8.86 -0.84
C ASP A 263 -67.34 -8.55 -1.55
N SER A 264 -67.90 -9.53 -2.26
CA SER A 264 -69.20 -9.39 -2.92
C SER A 264 -70.34 -9.18 -1.92
N GLN A 265 -70.25 -9.83 -0.76
CA GLN A 265 -71.21 -9.72 0.32
C GLN A 265 -70.83 -8.70 1.40
N ASN A 266 -69.60 -8.15 1.34
CA ASN A 266 -68.99 -7.27 2.34
C ASN A 266 -69.06 -7.84 3.77
N CYS A 267 -68.78 -9.14 3.92
CA CYS A 267 -68.91 -9.83 5.20
C CYS A 267 -67.91 -10.96 5.37
N PHE A 268 -67.66 -11.32 6.63
CA PHE A 268 -66.94 -12.53 6.94
C PHE A 268 -67.87 -13.75 6.90
N VAL A 269 -67.43 -14.80 6.20
CA VAL A 269 -68.19 -16.03 5.96
C VAL A 269 -67.37 -17.26 6.30
N VAL A 270 -68.08 -18.34 6.63
CA VAL A 270 -67.50 -19.67 6.85
C VAL A 270 -68.23 -20.71 6.00
N GLU A 271 -67.49 -21.69 5.50
CA GLU A 271 -68.03 -22.85 4.80
C GLU A 271 -68.45 -23.94 5.79
N GLU A 272 -69.68 -24.44 5.68
CA GLU A 272 -70.18 -25.59 6.44
C GLU A 272 -69.86 -26.94 5.74
N ASN A 273 -70.15 -28.05 6.42
CA ASN A 273 -69.77 -29.38 5.94
C ASN A 273 -70.44 -29.79 4.61
N ASP A 274 -71.55 -29.16 4.25
CA ASP A 274 -72.25 -29.38 2.99
C ASP A 274 -71.71 -28.52 1.82
N GLY A 275 -70.67 -27.71 2.08
CA GLY A 275 -70.07 -26.78 1.11
C GLY A 275 -70.82 -25.45 0.99
N GLY A 276 -71.86 -25.22 1.80
CA GLY A 276 -72.57 -23.95 1.86
C GLY A 276 -71.76 -22.87 2.59
N PHE A 277 -71.77 -21.64 2.08
CA PHE A 277 -71.16 -20.48 2.75
C PHE A 277 -72.19 -19.71 3.57
N HIS A 278 -71.86 -19.44 4.83
CA HIS A 278 -72.72 -18.75 5.79
C HIS A 278 -72.03 -17.53 6.37
N LYS A 279 -72.74 -16.40 6.40
CA LYS A 279 -72.27 -15.17 7.07
C LYS A 279 -72.13 -15.42 8.57
N LEU A 280 -71.00 -15.03 9.15
CA LEU A 280 -70.86 -15.03 10.60
C LEU A 280 -71.78 -13.98 11.24
N ALA A 281 -72.11 -14.20 12.52
CA ALA A 281 -72.83 -13.23 13.31
C ALA A 281 -72.16 -11.85 13.21
N LEU A 282 -72.97 -10.79 13.17
CA LEU A 282 -72.56 -9.36 13.05
C LEU A 282 -72.31 -8.85 11.61
N CYS A 283 -72.43 -9.67 10.57
CA CYS A 283 -72.23 -9.23 9.19
C CYS A 283 -73.51 -9.13 8.34
N ASP A 284 -74.62 -8.68 8.94
CA ASP A 284 -75.90 -8.50 8.23
C ASP A 284 -76.00 -7.09 7.63
N THR A 285 -76.18 -6.99 6.32
CA THR A 285 -76.34 -5.73 5.60
C THR A 285 -77.78 -5.48 5.14
N GLN A 286 -78.73 -6.39 5.41
CA GLN A 286 -80.10 -6.27 4.93
C GLN A 286 -81.14 -6.80 5.94
N THR A 287 -81.26 -6.12 7.09
CA THR A 287 -82.46 -6.29 7.93
C THR A 287 -83.56 -5.34 7.48
N SER A 288 -84.69 -5.90 7.06
CA SER A 288 -85.94 -5.18 6.85
C SER A 288 -87.04 -5.88 7.64
N SER A 289 -88.18 -5.21 7.85
CA SER A 289 -89.34 -5.86 8.48
C SER A 289 -89.90 -7.04 7.66
N GLY A 290 -89.41 -7.28 6.43
CA GLY A 290 -89.75 -8.45 5.61
C GLY A 290 -88.67 -9.53 5.57
N ALA A 291 -87.50 -9.31 6.17
CA ALA A 291 -86.37 -10.24 6.08
C ALA A 291 -86.71 -11.57 6.74
N THR A 292 -86.53 -12.68 6.04
CA THR A 292 -86.76 -14.03 6.56
C THR A 292 -85.47 -14.81 6.79
N ASN A 293 -84.33 -14.32 6.30
CA ASN A 293 -83.03 -14.95 6.46
C ASN A 293 -82.13 -14.04 7.31
N PHE A 294 -81.72 -14.53 8.47
CA PHE A 294 -80.87 -13.81 9.42
C PHE A 294 -79.57 -14.57 9.65
N PRO A 295 -78.41 -13.95 9.93
CA PRO A 295 -77.16 -14.67 10.16
C PRO A 295 -77.27 -15.74 11.26
N ILE A 296 -76.42 -16.76 11.18
CA ILE A 296 -76.29 -17.74 12.26
C ILE A 296 -75.90 -16.99 13.54
N GLY A 297 -76.52 -17.36 14.66
CA GLY A 297 -76.33 -16.70 15.94
C GLY A 297 -77.23 -15.49 16.19
N HIS A 298 -77.98 -15.00 15.18
CA HIS A 298 -78.92 -13.90 15.35
C HIS A 298 -79.98 -14.24 16.41
N THR A 299 -80.28 -13.28 17.28
CA THR A 299 -81.25 -13.43 18.36
C THR A 299 -82.44 -12.50 18.18
N LEU A 300 -83.63 -13.02 18.44
CA LEU A 300 -84.87 -12.25 18.42
C LEU A 300 -85.79 -12.69 19.56
N LEU A 301 -86.84 -11.91 19.80
CA LEU A 301 -87.91 -12.26 20.72
C LEU A 301 -89.13 -12.72 19.92
N ALA A 302 -89.59 -13.95 20.18
CA ALA A 302 -90.76 -14.51 19.53
C ALA A 302 -91.85 -14.85 20.56
N SER A 303 -93.07 -14.37 20.33
CA SER A 303 -94.23 -14.68 21.17
C SER A 303 -94.88 -16.01 20.79
N GLY A 304 -95.28 -16.81 21.78
CA GLY A 304 -95.94 -18.10 21.56
C GLY A 304 -96.45 -18.73 22.86
N ARG A 305 -95.68 -19.66 23.42
CA ARG A 305 -96.05 -20.47 24.60
C ARG A 305 -95.25 -20.07 25.83
N SER A 306 -95.89 -20.10 26.99
CA SER A 306 -95.31 -19.68 28.28
C SER A 306 -94.32 -20.67 28.91
N ASN A 307 -94.06 -21.84 28.30
CA ASN A 307 -93.20 -22.90 28.85
C ASN A 307 -92.37 -23.58 27.75
N LEU A 308 -91.42 -22.84 27.17
CA LEU A 308 -90.53 -23.38 26.14
C LEU A 308 -89.27 -23.99 26.79
N ASN A 309 -88.96 -25.24 26.46
CA ASN A 309 -87.72 -25.88 26.89
C ASN A 309 -86.51 -25.13 26.34
N ARG A 310 -85.50 -24.90 27.19
CA ARG A 310 -84.22 -24.34 26.76
C ARG A 310 -83.61 -25.27 25.70
N SER A 311 -83.17 -24.68 24.59
CA SER A 311 -82.61 -25.35 23.41
C SER A 311 -83.58 -26.16 22.55
N ALA A 312 -84.90 -26.06 22.79
CA ALA A 312 -85.88 -26.68 21.89
C ALA A 312 -85.77 -26.10 20.46
N SER A 313 -85.73 -26.97 19.46
CA SER A 313 -85.79 -26.59 18.04
C SER A 313 -87.20 -26.08 17.70
N ARG A 314 -87.28 -24.91 17.08
CA ARG A 314 -88.51 -24.20 16.72
C ARG A 314 -88.39 -23.62 15.31
N ALA A 315 -89.55 -23.38 14.70
CA ALA A 315 -89.67 -22.50 13.55
C ALA A 315 -90.22 -21.15 14.04
N VAL A 316 -89.61 -20.06 13.59
CA VAL A 316 -90.01 -18.69 13.89
C VAL A 316 -90.64 -18.08 12.65
N TYR A 317 -91.62 -17.20 12.84
CA TYR A 317 -92.35 -16.53 11.78
C TYR A 317 -92.47 -15.03 12.08
N HIS A 318 -92.69 -14.23 11.06
CA HIS A 318 -93.18 -12.87 11.22
C HIS A 318 -94.58 -12.87 11.82
N TYR A 319 -94.93 -11.88 12.64
CA TYR A 319 -96.29 -11.68 13.11
C TYR A 319 -97.12 -11.02 12.00
N THR A 320 -98.31 -11.54 11.69
CA THR A 320 -99.13 -11.01 10.59
C THR A 320 -99.61 -9.57 10.82
N GLY A 321 -99.77 -9.16 12.08
CA GLY A 321 -100.21 -7.80 12.42
C GLY A 321 -99.10 -6.75 12.39
N ASN A 322 -97.83 -7.17 12.47
CA ASN A 322 -96.67 -6.30 12.41
C ASN A 322 -95.42 -7.14 12.14
N SER A 323 -94.86 -7.03 10.94
CA SER A 323 -93.70 -7.85 10.55
C SER A 323 -92.37 -7.42 11.21
N ALA A 324 -92.37 -6.40 12.06
CA ALA A 324 -91.26 -6.13 12.98
C ALA A 324 -91.30 -7.01 14.25
N GLN A 325 -92.38 -7.77 14.46
CA GLN A 325 -92.54 -8.68 15.58
C GLN A 325 -92.47 -10.13 15.10
N TYR A 326 -91.95 -10.99 15.97
CA TYR A 326 -91.80 -12.41 15.66
C TYR A 326 -92.71 -13.25 16.53
N VAL A 327 -93.17 -14.36 15.96
CA VAL A 327 -93.98 -15.34 16.64
C VAL A 327 -93.46 -16.73 16.39
N ASP A 328 -93.67 -17.58 17.37
CA ASP A 328 -93.32 -18.99 17.31
C ASP A 328 -94.34 -19.78 16.46
N SER A 329 -93.96 -20.96 15.96
CA SER A 329 -94.83 -21.83 15.15
C SER A 329 -96.18 -22.20 15.79
N SER A 330 -96.31 -22.07 17.11
CA SER A 330 -97.55 -22.30 17.84
C SER A 330 -98.51 -21.11 17.87
N HIS A 331 -98.08 -19.92 17.44
CA HIS A 331 -98.92 -18.72 17.44
C HIS A 331 -99.92 -18.76 16.27
N PRO A 332 -101.20 -18.39 16.50
CA PRO A 332 -102.25 -18.48 15.46
C PRO A 332 -102.03 -17.50 14.31
N ASN A 333 -101.46 -16.33 14.60
CA ASN A 333 -101.29 -15.21 13.67
C ASN A 333 -99.85 -15.14 13.10
N ARG A 334 -99.40 -16.22 12.48
CA ARG A 334 -98.05 -16.32 11.88
C ARG A 334 -98.08 -15.98 10.39
N GLY A 335 -97.14 -15.15 9.96
CA GLY A 335 -96.91 -14.75 8.57
C GLY A 335 -95.82 -15.61 7.93
N SER A 336 -94.92 -14.99 7.17
CA SER A 336 -93.80 -15.68 6.51
C SER A 336 -92.84 -16.31 7.53
N GLY A 337 -92.42 -17.56 7.26
CA GLY A 337 -91.46 -18.28 8.09
C GLY A 337 -90.04 -17.76 7.91
N LEU A 338 -89.30 -17.67 9.00
CA LEU A 338 -87.87 -17.40 8.98
C LEU A 338 -87.12 -18.69 8.63
N THR A 339 -86.05 -18.56 7.84
CA THR A 339 -85.22 -19.68 7.40
C THR A 339 -84.35 -20.20 8.54
N GLY A 340 -83.92 -21.46 8.40
CA GLY A 340 -83.01 -22.10 9.34
C GLY A 340 -83.68 -22.71 10.58
N THR A 341 -82.85 -23.31 11.43
CA THR A 341 -83.24 -23.87 12.71
C THR A 341 -83.06 -22.83 13.80
N TRP A 342 -84.14 -22.55 14.55
CA TRP A 342 -84.12 -21.65 15.69
C TRP A 342 -84.20 -22.44 16.98
N ARG A 343 -83.47 -22.03 18.00
CA ARG A 343 -83.53 -22.64 19.33
C ARG A 343 -83.87 -21.61 20.40
N ALA A 344 -84.78 -21.98 21.30
CA ALA A 344 -85.10 -21.17 22.47
C ALA A 344 -83.89 -21.09 23.42
N ARG A 345 -83.61 -19.90 23.95
CA ARG A 345 -82.50 -19.64 24.91
C ARG A 345 -82.98 -19.29 26.32
N GLY A 346 -84.26 -18.97 26.43
CA GLY A 346 -84.95 -18.66 27.67
C GLY A 346 -86.25 -17.92 27.37
N LEU A 347 -87.00 -17.62 28.42
CA LEU A 347 -88.18 -16.76 28.37
C LEU A 347 -87.76 -15.36 28.79
N ALA A 348 -88.25 -14.35 28.07
CA ALA A 348 -88.02 -12.94 28.39
C ALA A 348 -89.11 -12.44 29.34
N ASP A 349 -90.38 -12.61 28.96
CA ASP A 349 -91.55 -12.31 29.79
C ASP A 349 -92.78 -13.06 29.24
N GLY A 350 -93.58 -13.69 30.11
CA GLY A 350 -94.76 -14.46 29.73
C GLY A 350 -94.52 -15.47 28.57
N PRO A 351 -95.29 -15.40 27.46
CA PRO A 351 -95.14 -16.28 26.30
C PRO A 351 -94.00 -15.89 25.34
N ILE A 352 -93.17 -14.90 25.68
CA ILE A 352 -92.10 -14.40 24.82
C ILE A 352 -90.81 -15.16 25.11
N ALA A 353 -90.32 -15.90 24.12
CA ALA A 353 -89.03 -16.57 24.20
C ALA A 353 -87.96 -15.82 23.41
N LEU A 354 -86.76 -15.79 23.98
CA LEU A 354 -85.55 -15.45 23.26
C LEU A 354 -85.18 -16.62 22.37
N MET A 355 -85.18 -16.41 21.05
CA MET A 355 -84.79 -17.39 20.06
C MET A 355 -83.44 -17.01 19.48
N GLN A 356 -82.62 -18.00 19.16
CA GLN A 356 -81.37 -17.82 18.44
C GLN A 356 -81.35 -18.74 17.21
N ARG A 357 -80.95 -18.22 16.05
CA ARG A 357 -80.68 -19.06 14.87
C ARG A 357 -79.41 -19.88 15.10
N VAL A 358 -79.44 -21.19 14.84
CA VAL A 358 -78.30 -22.10 15.06
C VAL A 358 -77.85 -22.86 13.82
N ALA A 359 -78.67 -22.93 12.79
CA ALA A 359 -78.39 -23.48 11.47
C ALA A 359 -79.30 -22.78 10.45
#